data_AF-A0A7C7GXF3-F1
#
_entry.id   AF-A0A7C7GXF3-F1
#
_cell.length_a   1.000
_cell.length_b   1.000
_cell.length_c   1.000
_cell.angle_alpha   90.00
_cell.angle_beta   90.00
_cell.angle_gamma   90.00
#
_symmetry.space_group_name_H-M   'P 1'
#
loop_
_entity.id
_entity.type
_entity.pdbx_description
1 polymer ?
#
loop_
_entity_poly.entity_id
_entity_poly.type
_entity_poly.pdbx_seq_one_letter_code
_entity_poly.pdbx_strand_id
1 'polypeptide(L)'
;STVTWDISNLNIVAFVQDYSSKDVYQAEEGRVNEMNNDTDEDGVVNSEDNCPDTYNPDQADIDSDGAGDACDACDNVNVYVVGNINGDVEDSAPVIDVIDVLYLLDLILADDYPGCTGEVADFTGDGIVNYLDAIFLAQYILNSDGLNSSGYDGGEGRVELSKSDESTIISLSNNLQISGFQIDLDVDAAVALDQLILPNGWVIKSHQNDDRLRIVGIDLTGQNAQYDIQLTIPGNVNAIAEINACCPTGQQINFGETSAPERIEIPQKVSLGQLYPNPFNPEVSIPITLPHEMSIQVLIYDVKGRLVETLLNNDHMTAGSHVIKWNAETFASGIYFVRVQTPLGANIRKAYLVK
;
A
#
# COMPACT_ATOMS: atom_id res chain seq x y z
N SER A 1 47.46 -3.66 0.96
CA SER A 1 47.98 -2.57 1.81
C SER A 1 46.96 -1.46 1.81
N THR A 2 46.29 -1.23 2.94
CA THR A 2 45.47 -0.03 3.13
C THR A 2 46.41 1.16 3.29
N VAL A 3 46.30 2.14 2.40
CA VAL A 3 47.01 3.41 2.51
C VAL A 3 46.20 4.29 3.45
N THR A 4 46.75 4.59 4.62
CA THR A 4 46.22 5.63 5.53
C THR A 4 46.82 6.97 5.12
N TRP A 5 45.99 7.87 4.63
CA TRP A 5 46.40 9.24 4.30
C TRP A 5 46.47 10.08 5.58
N ASP A 6 47.57 10.81 5.76
CA ASP A 6 47.70 11.82 6.81
C ASP A 6 47.22 13.17 6.24
N ILE A 7 45.98 13.52 6.58
CA ILE A 7 45.31 14.73 6.12
C ILE A 7 46.01 16.04 6.55
N SER A 8 46.87 16.01 7.57
CA SER A 8 47.58 17.21 8.06
C SER A 8 48.61 17.78 7.07
N ASN A 9 49.01 16.98 6.08
CA ASN A 9 49.96 17.32 5.03
C ASN A 9 49.33 17.35 3.64
N LEU A 10 47.99 17.34 3.55
CA LEU A 10 47.26 17.35 2.29
C LEU A 10 47.10 18.80 1.81
N ASN A 11 47.64 19.09 0.62
CA ASN A 11 47.47 20.36 -0.07
C ASN A 11 46.59 20.14 -1.30
N ILE A 12 45.68 21.08 -1.55
CA ILE A 12 44.89 21.12 -2.78
C ILE A 12 45.52 22.19 -3.68
N VAL A 13 45.75 21.82 -4.94
CA VAL A 13 46.23 22.74 -5.97
C VAL A 13 45.19 22.80 -7.08
N ALA A 14 44.57 23.97 -7.25
CA ALA A 14 43.62 24.22 -8.33
C ALA A 14 44.34 24.90 -9.49
N PHE A 15 44.06 24.47 -10.73
CA PHE A 15 44.61 25.06 -11.94
C PHE A 15 43.51 25.69 -12.79
N VAL A 16 43.68 26.96 -13.16
CA VAL A 16 42.87 27.60 -14.18
C VAL A 16 43.54 27.40 -15.54
N GLN A 17 42.98 26.52 -16.35
CA GLN A 17 43.46 26.20 -17.69
C GLN A 17 42.49 26.71 -18.75
N ASP A 18 43.02 27.35 -19.80
CA ASP A 18 42.27 27.51 -21.04
C ASP A 18 42.29 26.18 -21.80
N TYR A 19 41.14 25.51 -21.87
CA TYR A 19 41.00 24.21 -22.52
C TYR A 19 41.32 24.23 -24.02
N SER A 20 41.29 25.40 -24.67
CA SER A 20 41.56 25.54 -26.10
C SER A 20 43.06 25.61 -26.40
N SER A 21 43.81 26.39 -25.62
CA SER A 21 45.27 26.55 -25.76
C SER A 21 46.07 25.54 -24.93
N LYS A 22 45.45 24.99 -23.88
CA LYS A 22 46.07 24.21 -22.79
C LYS A 22 47.01 25.03 -21.90
N ASP A 23 47.04 26.35 -22.06
CA ASP A 23 47.84 27.22 -21.22
C ASP A 23 47.21 27.32 -19.82
N VAL A 24 48.05 27.21 -18.80
CA VAL A 24 47.67 27.36 -17.39
C VAL A 24 48.01 28.78 -16.96
N TYR A 25 47.00 29.54 -16.53
CA TYR A 25 47.17 30.96 -16.22
C TYR A 25 47.37 31.22 -14.73
N GLN A 26 46.77 30.39 -13.87
CA GLN A 26 46.84 30.55 -12.41
C GLN A 26 46.85 29.17 -11.74
N ALA A 27 47.65 29.06 -10.68
CA ALA A 27 47.62 27.95 -9.75
C ALA A 27 47.55 28.50 -8.32
N GLU A 28 46.55 28.09 -7.57
CA GLU A 28 46.43 28.41 -6.15
C GLU A 28 46.69 27.15 -5.33
N GLU A 29 47.54 27.29 -4.32
CA GLU A 29 47.83 26.25 -3.34
C GLU A 29 47.15 26.63 -2.02
N GLY A 30 46.26 25.76 -1.55
CA GLY A 30 45.62 25.86 -0.24
C GLY A 30 45.91 24.61 0.57
N ARG A 31 46.16 24.77 1.86
CA ARG A 31 46.14 23.62 2.79
C ARG A 31 44.68 23.30 3.09
N VAL A 32 44.33 22.02 3.14
CA VAL A 32 42.98 21.60 3.52
C VAL A 32 42.60 22.14 4.90
N ASN A 33 43.57 22.21 5.82
CA ASN A 33 43.39 22.72 7.18
C ASN A 33 43.30 24.26 7.28
N GLU A 34 43.51 25.00 6.18
CA GLU A 34 43.43 26.47 6.12
C GLU A 34 42.18 26.94 5.35
N MET A 35 41.36 26.01 4.85
CA MET A 35 40.03 26.35 4.36
C MET A 35 39.20 26.80 5.56
N ASN A 36 38.55 27.97 5.45
CA ASN A 36 37.61 28.38 6.47
C ASN A 36 36.53 27.29 6.57
N ASN A 37 36.45 26.66 7.74
CA ASN A 37 35.56 25.52 7.95
C ASN A 37 34.19 25.98 8.46
N ASP A 38 33.95 27.28 8.51
CA ASP A 38 32.75 28.01 8.96
C ASP A 38 32.66 29.28 8.09
N THR A 39 32.04 29.17 6.92
CA THR A 39 32.17 30.16 5.83
C THR A 39 31.51 31.49 6.17
N ASP A 40 30.42 31.45 6.93
CA ASP A 40 29.60 32.61 7.30
C ASP A 40 29.91 33.15 8.72
N GLU A 41 30.83 32.50 9.43
CA GLU A 41 31.37 32.89 10.74
C GLU A 41 30.30 32.91 11.86
N ASP A 42 29.34 31.99 11.78
CA ASP A 42 28.23 31.89 12.73
C ASP A 42 28.57 31.03 13.98
N GLY A 43 29.69 30.31 13.93
CA GLY A 43 30.19 29.45 14.98
C GLY A 43 29.88 27.97 14.81
N VAL A 44 29.23 27.58 13.72
CA VAL A 44 28.96 26.21 13.29
C VAL A 44 29.87 25.89 12.10
N VAL A 45 30.40 24.67 12.05
CA VAL A 45 31.28 24.28 10.94
C VAL A 45 30.43 23.89 9.74
N ASN A 46 30.85 24.23 8.52
CA ASN A 46 30.17 23.95 7.24
C ASN A 46 29.65 22.51 7.07
N SER A 47 30.27 21.52 7.74
CA SER A 47 29.83 20.11 7.69
C SER A 47 28.67 19.77 8.62
N GLU A 48 28.38 20.65 9.57
CA GLU A 48 27.32 20.56 10.59
C GLU A 48 26.33 21.72 10.46
N ASP A 49 26.56 22.63 9.52
CA ASP A 49 25.79 23.86 9.29
C ASP A 49 24.69 23.63 8.26
N ASN A 50 23.43 23.88 8.63
CA ASN A 50 22.26 23.78 7.76
C ASN A 50 22.09 25.01 6.84
N CYS A 51 22.90 26.07 7.03
CA CYS A 51 23.01 27.21 6.12
C CYS A 51 24.47 27.67 5.93
N PRO A 52 25.33 26.89 5.25
CA PRO A 52 26.78 27.14 5.16
C PRO A 52 27.24 28.49 4.61
N ASP A 53 26.35 29.30 4.06
CA ASP A 53 26.64 30.62 3.49
C ASP A 53 25.82 31.76 4.15
N THR A 54 25.00 31.47 5.16
CA THR A 54 24.04 32.41 5.76
C THR A 54 23.94 32.29 7.28
N TYR A 55 24.55 33.26 7.96
CA TYR A 55 24.69 33.32 9.43
C TYR A 55 23.41 32.91 10.19
N ASN A 56 23.44 31.75 10.86
CA ASN A 56 22.34 31.24 11.69
C ASN A 56 22.84 30.37 12.88
N PRO A 57 23.49 30.97 13.91
CA PRO A 57 24.15 30.23 14.98
C PRO A 57 23.26 29.31 15.83
N ASP A 58 21.94 29.52 15.78
CA ASP A 58 20.94 28.70 16.46
C ASP A 58 20.51 27.47 15.65
N GLN A 59 20.91 27.39 14.37
CA GLN A 59 20.65 26.26 13.47
C GLN A 59 19.17 25.87 13.47
N ALA A 60 18.31 26.90 13.50
CA ALA A 60 16.87 26.70 13.44
C ALA A 60 16.50 26.05 12.09
N ASP A 61 15.66 25.04 12.20
CA ASP A 61 15.20 24.17 11.11
C ASP A 61 13.85 23.63 11.57
N ILE A 62 12.80 24.43 11.36
CA ILE A 62 11.49 24.18 11.95
C ILE A 62 10.80 22.96 11.35
N ASP A 63 11.02 22.69 10.06
CA ASP A 63 10.43 21.58 9.33
C ASP A 63 11.35 20.35 9.25
N SER A 64 12.61 20.48 9.71
CA SER A 64 13.59 19.40 9.87
C SER A 64 14.00 18.75 8.54
N ASP A 65 14.00 19.52 7.46
CA ASP A 65 14.41 19.05 6.12
C ASP A 65 15.94 19.11 5.90
N GLY A 66 16.66 19.74 6.84
CA GLY A 66 18.11 19.89 6.83
C GLY A 66 18.63 21.18 6.19
N ALA A 67 17.76 22.02 5.64
CA ALA A 67 18.03 23.42 5.31
C ALA A 67 17.57 24.31 6.47
N GLY A 68 18.37 25.29 6.86
CA GLY A 68 17.99 26.16 7.97
C GLY A 68 17.00 27.25 7.56
N ASP A 69 16.16 27.67 8.51
CA ASP A 69 15.17 28.76 8.39
C ASP A 69 15.77 30.05 7.76
N ALA A 70 17.08 30.26 7.93
CA ALA A 70 17.77 31.45 7.43
C ALA A 70 18.07 31.41 5.92
N CYS A 71 18.19 30.24 5.32
CA CYS A 71 18.57 30.04 3.93
C CYS A 71 17.57 29.23 3.12
N ASP A 72 16.55 28.66 3.77
CA ASP A 72 15.44 28.01 3.09
C ASP A 72 14.44 29.03 2.53
N ALA A 73 14.11 28.89 1.25
CA ALA A 73 13.13 29.73 0.57
C ALA A 73 11.69 29.29 0.84
N CYS A 74 11.50 28.08 1.38
CA CYS A 74 10.22 27.49 1.68
C CYS A 74 9.75 27.78 3.12
N ASP A 75 10.66 28.10 4.04
CA ASP A 75 10.34 28.67 5.34
C ASP A 75 9.99 30.18 5.32
N ASN A 76 8.94 30.54 4.58
CA ASN A 76 8.40 31.90 4.65
C ASN A 76 7.43 32.02 5.84
N VAL A 77 7.96 32.11 7.07
CA VAL A 77 7.19 32.29 8.33
C VAL A 77 6.41 31.03 8.75
N ASN A 78 7.06 29.86 8.80
CA ASN A 78 6.45 28.61 9.28
C ASN A 78 5.18 28.20 8.53
N VAL A 79 5.02 28.64 7.28
CA VAL A 79 3.83 28.34 6.46
C VAL A 79 3.95 26.93 5.91
N TYR A 80 5.06 26.63 5.24
CA TYR A 80 5.32 25.33 4.64
C TYR A 80 6.05 24.45 5.64
N VAL A 81 5.29 23.81 6.53
CA VAL A 81 5.78 22.74 7.39
C VAL A 81 5.24 21.40 6.89
N VAL A 82 5.96 20.31 7.17
CA VAL A 82 5.53 18.95 6.82
C VAL A 82 4.06 18.71 7.18
N GLY A 83 3.23 18.43 6.18
CA GLY A 83 1.79 18.22 6.32
C GLY A 83 0.88 19.43 6.04
N ASN A 84 1.40 20.67 6.02
CA ASN A 84 0.64 21.85 5.57
C ASN A 84 0.83 22.07 4.07
N ILE A 85 0.16 21.26 3.27
CA ILE A 85 0.43 21.14 1.84
C ILE A 85 -0.14 22.32 1.07
N ASN A 86 -1.27 22.86 1.53
CA ASN A 86 -1.93 23.98 0.87
C ASN A 86 -1.37 25.35 1.31
N GLY A 87 -0.54 25.37 2.36
CA GLY A 87 0.17 26.55 2.85
C GLY A 87 -0.75 27.56 3.53
N ASP A 88 -1.85 27.11 4.13
CA ASP A 88 -2.74 28.00 4.87
C ASP A 88 -2.25 28.22 6.31
N VAL A 89 -2.66 29.36 6.85
CA VAL A 89 -2.27 29.81 8.18
C VAL A 89 -3.46 30.39 8.92
N GLU A 90 -3.56 30.04 10.18
CA GLU A 90 -4.52 30.60 11.13
C GLU A 90 -3.77 31.06 12.38
N ASP A 91 -4.03 32.28 12.86
CA ASP A 91 -3.38 32.87 14.03
C ASP A 91 -1.82 32.84 14.00
N SER A 92 -1.22 32.92 12.80
CA SER A 92 0.24 32.84 12.56
C SER A 92 0.85 31.47 12.82
N ALA A 93 0.02 30.42 12.81
CA ALA A 93 0.46 29.03 12.83
C ALA A 93 -0.03 28.31 11.56
N PRO A 94 0.72 27.32 11.06
CA PRO A 94 0.28 26.47 9.96
C PRO A 94 -0.96 25.67 10.37
N VAL A 95 -1.90 25.52 9.44
CA VAL A 95 -3.07 24.65 9.65
C VAL A 95 -2.78 23.33 8.94
N ILE A 96 -2.96 22.22 9.65
CA ILE A 96 -2.83 20.87 9.10
C ILE A 96 -4.18 20.19 9.28
N ASP A 97 -4.94 20.08 8.20
CA ASP A 97 -6.29 19.52 8.23
C ASP A 97 -6.62 18.64 7.00
N VAL A 98 -7.88 18.23 6.90
CA VAL A 98 -8.32 17.30 5.84
C VAL A 98 -8.18 17.90 4.43
N ILE A 99 -8.14 19.23 4.30
CA ILE A 99 -7.93 19.89 3.01
C ILE A 99 -6.50 19.64 2.52
N ASP A 100 -5.51 19.57 3.41
CA ASP A 100 -4.12 19.24 3.04
C ASP A 100 -4.00 17.84 2.46
N VAL A 101 -4.70 16.87 3.06
CA VAL A 101 -4.79 15.51 2.53
C VAL A 101 -5.36 15.50 1.12
N LEU A 102 -6.47 16.23 0.90
CA LEU A 102 -7.12 16.27 -0.40
C LEU A 102 -6.25 16.97 -1.45
N TYR A 103 -5.52 18.01 -1.05
CA TYR A 103 -4.61 18.72 -1.93
C TYR A 103 -3.41 17.85 -2.29
N LEU A 104 -2.80 17.17 -1.33
CA LEU A 104 -1.73 16.20 -1.56
C LEU A 104 -2.13 15.08 -2.51
N LEU A 105 -3.34 14.54 -2.36
CA LEU A 105 -3.87 13.56 -3.30
C LEU A 105 -3.95 14.10 -4.73
N ASP A 106 -4.35 15.36 -4.90
CA ASP A 106 -4.42 15.97 -6.22
C ASP A 106 -3.01 16.20 -6.81
N LEU A 107 -2.00 16.56 -6.00
CA LEU A 107 -0.59 16.66 -6.43
C LEU A 107 -0.02 15.31 -6.86
N ILE A 108 -0.20 14.26 -6.05
CA ILE A 108 0.28 12.88 -6.34
C ILE A 108 -0.36 12.32 -7.61
N LEU A 109 -1.62 12.67 -7.87
CA LEU A 109 -2.33 12.24 -9.08
C LEU A 109 -1.91 13.02 -10.32
N ALA A 110 -1.59 14.31 -10.17
CA ALA A 110 -1.08 15.14 -11.24
C ALA A 110 0.41 14.91 -11.54
N ASP A 111 1.16 14.34 -10.60
CA ASP A 111 2.62 14.22 -10.62
C ASP A 111 3.30 15.59 -10.84
N ASP A 112 2.75 16.62 -10.18
CA ASP A 112 3.19 18.01 -10.29
C ASP A 112 3.17 18.65 -8.90
N TYR A 113 4.32 19.17 -8.47
CA TYR A 113 4.55 19.71 -7.13
C TYR A 113 5.08 21.15 -7.25
N PRO A 114 4.19 22.15 -7.38
CA PRO A 114 4.59 23.52 -7.62
C PRO A 114 5.13 24.22 -6.35
N GLY A 115 6.29 24.88 -6.48
CA GLY A 115 6.88 25.63 -5.37
C GLY A 115 7.31 24.70 -4.23
N CYS A 116 6.97 25.04 -3.00
CA CYS A 116 7.38 24.34 -1.78
C CYS A 116 6.50 23.11 -1.46
N THR A 117 5.48 22.82 -2.27
CA THR A 117 4.54 21.74 -1.95
C THR A 117 5.19 20.37 -1.96
N GLY A 118 6.30 20.18 -2.67
CA GLY A 118 6.99 18.89 -2.73
C GLY A 118 7.71 18.54 -1.43
N GLU A 119 8.34 19.52 -0.80
CA GLU A 119 9.12 19.35 0.44
C GLU A 119 8.20 19.00 1.62
N VAL A 120 7.10 19.73 1.76
CA VAL A 120 6.13 19.48 2.84
C VAL A 120 5.24 18.26 2.63
N ALA A 121 5.26 17.68 1.42
CA ALA A 121 4.41 16.56 1.02
C ALA A 121 4.97 15.19 1.39
N ASP A 122 6.28 15.07 1.67
CA ASP A 122 6.90 13.83 2.15
C ASP A 122 6.64 13.67 3.66
N PHE A 123 5.39 13.36 4.01
CA PHE A 123 4.97 13.24 5.39
C PHE A 123 5.57 12.01 6.11
N THR A 124 5.95 10.97 5.36
CA THR A 124 6.61 9.79 5.92
C THR A 124 8.11 9.97 6.12
N GLY A 125 8.72 10.95 5.44
CA GLY A 125 10.15 11.27 5.51
C GLY A 125 11.02 10.20 4.84
N ASP A 126 10.49 9.50 3.84
CA ASP A 126 11.21 8.43 3.12
C ASP A 126 11.88 8.91 1.82
N GLY A 127 11.73 10.19 1.50
CA GLY A 127 12.23 10.85 0.30
C GLY A 127 11.35 10.63 -0.94
N ILE A 128 10.19 10.00 -0.81
CA ILE A 128 9.30 9.64 -1.93
C ILE A 128 7.88 10.13 -1.63
N VAL A 129 7.51 11.27 -2.20
CA VAL A 129 6.14 11.75 -2.13
C VAL A 129 5.20 10.82 -2.89
N ASN A 130 4.36 10.12 -2.14
CA ASN A 130 3.35 9.23 -2.65
C ASN A 130 2.11 9.25 -1.73
N TYR A 131 1.13 8.42 -2.05
CA TYR A 131 -0.12 8.35 -1.30
C TYR A 131 0.03 7.82 0.13
N LEU A 132 1.12 7.12 0.47
CA LEU A 132 1.41 6.78 1.85
C LEU A 132 1.55 8.06 2.66
N ASP A 133 2.17 9.11 2.13
CA ASP A 133 2.23 10.41 2.80
C ASP A 133 0.84 10.99 3.04
N ALA A 134 -0.03 10.97 2.03
CA ALA A 134 -1.42 11.43 2.17
C ALA A 134 -2.21 10.62 3.22
N ILE A 135 -2.01 9.30 3.23
CA ILE A 135 -2.61 8.39 4.20
C ILE A 135 -2.12 8.67 5.62
N PHE A 136 -0.80 8.82 5.80
CA PHE A 136 -0.21 9.07 7.11
C PHE A 136 -0.59 10.46 7.63
N LEU A 137 -0.63 11.46 6.76
CA LEU A 137 -1.13 12.79 7.07
C LEU A 137 -2.60 12.73 7.53
N ALA A 138 -3.47 12.02 6.81
CA ALA A 138 -4.86 11.83 7.21
C ALA A 138 -4.96 11.16 8.59
N GLN A 139 -4.13 10.15 8.86
CA GLN A 139 -4.12 9.48 10.15
C GLN A 139 -3.58 10.35 11.28
N TYR A 140 -2.59 11.20 11.01
CA TYR A 140 -2.06 12.16 11.97
C TYR A 140 -3.16 13.13 12.42
N ILE A 141 -3.93 13.66 11.46
CA ILE A 141 -5.07 14.54 11.73
C ILE A 141 -6.15 13.82 12.55
N LEU A 142 -6.40 12.55 12.26
CA LEU A 142 -7.44 11.76 12.91
C LEU A 142 -7.02 11.17 14.27
N ASN A 143 -5.72 10.97 14.51
CA ASN A 143 -5.17 10.30 15.69
C ASN A 143 -3.73 10.74 16.03
N SER A 144 -3.58 11.98 16.47
CA SER A 144 -2.28 12.64 16.76
C SER A 144 -1.37 11.88 17.74
N ASP A 145 -1.94 11.03 18.61
CA ASP A 145 -1.20 10.35 19.69
C ASP A 145 -0.79 8.90 19.32
N GLY A 146 -1.19 8.41 18.14
CA GLY A 146 -1.19 6.98 17.80
C GLY A 146 -0.13 6.50 16.80
N LEU A 147 0.63 7.40 16.16
CA LEU A 147 1.53 7.04 15.07
C LEU A 147 2.96 6.81 15.56
N ASN A 148 3.37 5.54 15.61
CA ASN A 148 4.78 5.18 15.67
C ASN A 148 5.20 4.70 14.27
N SER A 149 5.90 5.56 13.52
CA SER A 149 6.37 5.33 12.13
C SER A 149 7.46 4.26 11.98
N SER A 150 7.59 3.33 12.92
CA SER A 150 8.58 2.25 12.84
C SER A 150 7.92 0.87 12.80
N GLY A 151 7.61 0.40 11.59
CA GLY A 151 7.45 -1.04 11.37
C GLY A 151 6.46 -1.46 10.28
N TYR A 152 6.83 -2.55 9.61
CA TYR A 152 6.01 -3.33 8.69
C TYR A 152 5.19 -4.39 9.46
N ASP A 153 4.27 -3.98 10.32
CA ASP A 153 3.30 -4.92 10.93
C ASP A 153 1.86 -4.48 10.69
N GLY A 154 1.60 -3.92 9.50
CA GLY A 154 0.24 -3.60 9.04
C GLY A 154 -0.62 -4.83 8.75
N GLY A 155 -0.06 -6.03 8.88
CA GLY A 155 -0.70 -7.29 8.55
C GLY A 155 -0.21 -7.90 7.24
N GLU A 156 -0.70 -9.10 6.95
CA GLU A 156 -0.45 -9.82 5.70
C GLU A 156 -1.62 -9.57 4.74
N GLY A 157 -1.32 -8.85 3.66
CA GLY A 157 -2.26 -8.51 2.61
C GLY A 157 -2.31 -9.58 1.52
N ARG A 158 -3.48 -9.77 0.93
CA ARG A 158 -3.68 -10.62 -0.24
C ARG A 158 -4.54 -9.92 -1.28
N VAL A 159 -4.13 -10.04 -2.54
CA VAL A 159 -4.83 -9.46 -3.68
C VAL A 159 -5.32 -10.55 -4.61
N GLU A 160 -6.60 -10.47 -5.00
CA GLU A 160 -7.22 -11.36 -5.97
C GLU A 160 -7.81 -10.56 -7.13
N LEU A 161 -7.57 -11.04 -8.35
CA LEU A 161 -8.11 -10.48 -9.58
C LEU A 161 -9.09 -11.47 -10.19
N SER A 162 -10.32 -11.02 -10.45
CA SER A 162 -11.33 -11.78 -11.18
C SER A 162 -11.75 -11.00 -12.41
N LYS A 163 -11.40 -11.51 -13.60
CA LYS A 163 -11.72 -10.88 -14.88
C LYS A 163 -13.01 -11.45 -15.45
N SER A 164 -13.86 -10.59 -15.96
CA SER A 164 -15.00 -10.91 -16.81
C SER A 164 -14.85 -10.24 -18.17
N ASP A 165 -15.75 -10.55 -19.11
CA ASP A 165 -15.72 -9.93 -20.46
C ASP A 165 -16.01 -8.42 -20.42
N GLU A 166 -16.65 -7.91 -19.36
CA GLU A 166 -17.10 -6.51 -19.26
C GLU A 166 -16.40 -5.72 -18.14
N SER A 167 -15.85 -6.39 -17.11
CA SER A 167 -15.21 -5.74 -15.97
C SER A 167 -14.17 -6.62 -15.29
N THR A 168 -13.22 -5.97 -14.61
CA THR A 168 -12.26 -6.62 -13.72
C THR A 168 -12.57 -6.27 -12.28
N ILE A 169 -12.75 -7.30 -11.45
CA ILE A 169 -12.93 -7.17 -10.01
C ILE A 169 -11.58 -7.37 -9.34
N ILE A 170 -11.18 -6.41 -8.50
CA ILE A 170 -9.97 -6.46 -7.69
C ILE A 170 -10.40 -6.55 -6.23
N SER A 171 -10.00 -7.60 -5.54
CA SER A 171 -10.26 -7.80 -4.12
C SER A 171 -8.96 -7.66 -3.35
N LEU A 172 -8.88 -6.67 -2.46
CA LEU A 172 -7.81 -6.50 -1.49
C LEU A 172 -8.31 -7.03 -0.15
N SER A 173 -7.54 -7.88 0.51
CA SER A 173 -7.87 -8.41 1.83
C SER A 173 -6.66 -8.31 2.75
N ASN A 174 -6.89 -8.09 4.04
CA ASN A 174 -5.86 -8.07 5.07
C ASN A 174 -6.29 -8.91 6.27
N ASN A 175 -5.34 -9.50 6.98
CA ASN A 175 -5.62 -10.22 8.25
C ASN A 175 -5.89 -9.25 9.43
N LEU A 176 -5.48 -7.99 9.29
CA LEU A 176 -5.93 -6.85 10.08
C LEU A 176 -6.93 -6.02 9.24
N GLN A 177 -7.01 -4.70 9.46
CA GLN A 177 -7.85 -3.81 8.67
C GLN A 177 -7.03 -3.01 7.66
N ILE A 178 -7.70 -2.48 6.65
CA ILE A 178 -7.20 -1.58 5.62
C ILE A 178 -7.89 -0.24 5.86
N SER A 179 -7.12 0.83 6.03
CA SER A 179 -7.62 2.21 6.17
C SER A 179 -7.28 3.09 4.96
N GLY A 180 -6.40 2.62 4.09
CA GLY A 180 -6.11 3.28 2.82
C GLY A 180 -5.28 2.39 1.90
N PHE A 181 -5.34 2.68 0.59
CA PHE A 181 -4.58 1.98 -0.44
C PHE A 181 -4.33 2.89 -1.65
N GLN A 182 -3.27 2.60 -2.41
CA GLN A 182 -3.25 2.88 -3.85
C GLN A 182 -2.96 1.63 -4.64
N ILE A 183 -3.53 1.64 -5.83
CA ILE A 183 -3.30 0.62 -6.83
C ILE A 183 -3.03 1.28 -8.17
N ASP A 184 -1.93 0.86 -8.79
CA ASP A 184 -1.57 1.25 -10.14
C ASP A 184 -1.84 0.10 -11.09
N LEU A 185 -2.66 0.35 -12.09
CA LEU A 185 -3.18 -0.64 -13.03
C LEU A 185 -2.74 -0.33 -14.45
N ASP A 186 -2.37 -1.37 -15.19
CA ASP A 186 -2.23 -1.30 -16.64
C ASP A 186 -3.59 -1.61 -17.28
N VAL A 187 -4.14 -0.68 -18.08
CA VAL A 187 -5.48 -0.78 -18.68
C VAL A 187 -5.43 -0.54 -20.19
N ASP A 188 -6.32 -1.20 -20.94
CA ASP A 188 -6.34 -1.11 -22.42
C ASP A 188 -6.96 0.18 -22.96
N ALA A 189 -7.79 0.86 -22.16
CA ALA A 189 -8.58 2.00 -22.60
C ALA A 189 -8.94 2.91 -21.42
N ALA A 190 -9.47 4.09 -21.74
CA ALA A 190 -10.04 5.00 -20.75
C ALA A 190 -11.15 4.33 -19.94
N VAL A 191 -11.00 4.31 -18.62
CA VAL A 191 -11.94 3.71 -17.68
C VAL A 191 -12.78 4.80 -17.02
N ALA A 192 -14.10 4.71 -17.16
CA ALA A 192 -15.03 5.56 -16.41
C ALA A 192 -15.28 4.95 -15.03
N LEU A 193 -14.74 5.56 -13.98
CA LEU A 193 -14.79 5.05 -12.60
C LEU A 193 -15.98 5.57 -11.78
N ASP A 194 -16.95 6.19 -12.44
CA ASP A 194 -18.13 6.86 -11.87
C ASP A 194 -19.03 5.94 -11.02
N GLN A 195 -18.76 4.63 -10.99
CA GLN A 195 -19.58 3.59 -10.35
C GLN A 195 -18.87 2.81 -9.24
N LEU A 196 -17.67 3.24 -8.80
CA LEU A 196 -17.01 2.58 -7.68
C LEU A 196 -17.83 2.74 -6.40
N ILE A 197 -18.30 1.62 -5.86
CA ILE A 197 -19.04 1.58 -4.59
C ILE A 197 -18.02 1.63 -3.45
N LEU A 198 -18.12 2.65 -2.62
CA LEU A 198 -17.24 2.85 -1.48
C LEU A 198 -17.93 2.49 -0.16
N PRO A 199 -17.18 2.01 0.84
CA PRO A 199 -17.65 2.02 2.22
C PRO A 199 -17.93 3.46 2.67
N ASN A 200 -18.91 3.65 3.55
CA ASN A 200 -19.28 4.99 4.03
C ASN A 200 -18.07 5.73 4.64
N GLY A 201 -17.86 6.99 4.28
CA GLY A 201 -16.76 7.79 4.82
C GLY A 201 -15.40 7.59 4.13
N TRP A 202 -15.31 6.67 3.17
CA TRP A 202 -14.16 6.58 2.29
C TRP A 202 -14.23 7.62 1.18
N VAL A 203 -13.09 8.18 0.84
CA VAL A 203 -12.88 8.97 -0.36
C VAL A 203 -12.03 8.16 -1.33
N ILE A 204 -12.41 8.21 -2.60
CA ILE A 204 -11.61 7.64 -3.69
C ILE A 204 -11.29 8.72 -4.70
N LYS A 205 -10.05 8.71 -5.17
CA LYS A 205 -9.60 9.52 -6.29
C LYS A 205 -8.93 8.60 -7.30
N SER A 206 -9.01 8.97 -8.56
CA SER A 206 -8.38 8.22 -9.63
C SER A 206 -7.89 9.15 -10.71
N HIS A 207 -6.76 8.81 -11.28
CA HIS A 207 -6.21 9.50 -12.43
C HIS A 207 -5.72 8.48 -13.44
N GLN A 208 -6.04 8.71 -14.71
CA GLN A 208 -5.57 7.86 -15.79
C GLN A 208 -4.70 8.68 -16.72
N ASN A 209 -3.48 8.20 -16.93
CA ASN A 209 -2.56 8.70 -17.93
C ASN A 209 -2.29 7.58 -18.94
N ASP A 210 -2.78 7.73 -20.17
CA ASP A 210 -2.72 6.71 -21.22
C ASP A 210 -3.21 5.31 -20.76
N ASP A 211 -2.31 4.34 -20.68
CA ASP A 211 -2.56 2.95 -20.28
C ASP A 211 -2.36 2.71 -18.78
N ARG A 212 -2.05 3.76 -18.00
CA ARG A 212 -1.82 3.71 -16.56
C ARG A 212 -2.97 4.34 -15.79
N LEU A 213 -3.66 3.55 -14.98
CA LEU A 213 -4.73 3.99 -14.09
C LEU A 213 -4.27 3.88 -12.65
N ARG A 214 -4.12 5.02 -11.97
CA ARG A 214 -3.87 5.11 -10.53
C ARG A 214 -5.17 5.34 -9.80
N ILE A 215 -5.41 4.55 -8.75
CA ILE A 215 -6.59 4.68 -7.88
C ILE A 215 -6.10 4.75 -6.45
N VAL A 216 -6.53 5.78 -5.72
CA VAL A 216 -6.22 5.99 -4.30
C VAL A 216 -7.52 6.01 -3.51
N GLY A 217 -7.62 5.22 -2.45
CA GLY A 217 -8.78 5.19 -1.56
C GLY A 217 -8.38 5.31 -0.10
N ILE A 218 -9.06 6.16 0.68
CA ILE A 218 -8.73 6.44 2.08
C ILE A 218 -9.99 6.57 2.94
N ASP A 219 -10.00 5.99 4.14
CA ASP A 219 -10.99 6.24 5.19
C ASP A 219 -10.68 7.56 5.92
N LEU A 220 -11.35 8.65 5.54
CA LEU A 220 -11.19 9.94 6.20
C LEU A 220 -11.93 10.04 7.55
N THR A 221 -12.63 9.00 7.98
CA THR A 221 -13.28 8.98 9.30
C THR A 221 -12.38 8.40 10.39
N GLY A 222 -11.40 7.58 10.01
CA GLY A 222 -10.56 6.81 10.93
C GLY A 222 -11.33 5.75 11.73
N GLN A 223 -12.60 5.48 11.41
CA GLN A 223 -13.49 4.59 12.16
C GLN A 223 -14.11 3.49 11.29
N ASN A 224 -13.90 3.51 9.97
CA ASN A 224 -14.53 2.60 9.03
C ASN A 224 -13.51 1.83 8.18
N ALA A 225 -12.40 1.42 8.80
CA ALA A 225 -11.41 0.55 8.18
C ALA A 225 -12.00 -0.85 7.88
N GLN A 226 -11.61 -1.43 6.74
CA GLN A 226 -12.22 -2.64 6.19
C GLN A 226 -11.24 -3.81 6.21
N TYR A 227 -11.72 -5.04 6.39
CA TYR A 227 -10.89 -6.24 6.19
C TYR A 227 -10.74 -6.59 4.71
N ASP A 228 -11.75 -6.23 3.90
CA ASP A 228 -11.86 -6.52 2.48
C ASP A 228 -12.31 -5.27 1.73
N ILE A 229 -11.62 -4.94 0.63
CA ILE A 229 -11.98 -3.86 -0.29
C ILE A 229 -12.15 -4.48 -1.68
N GLN A 230 -13.27 -4.19 -2.33
CA GLN A 230 -13.56 -4.68 -3.66
C GLN A 230 -13.75 -3.51 -4.63
N LEU A 231 -12.91 -3.46 -5.65
CA LEU A 231 -12.99 -2.49 -6.74
C LEU A 231 -13.50 -3.19 -7.99
N THR A 232 -14.52 -2.62 -8.62
CA THR A 232 -15.01 -3.10 -9.92
C THR A 232 -14.60 -2.09 -10.98
N ILE A 233 -13.62 -2.47 -11.80
CA ILE A 233 -13.06 -1.66 -12.87
C ILE A 233 -13.77 -2.06 -14.18
N PRO A 234 -14.49 -1.15 -14.85
CA PRO A 234 -15.04 -1.43 -16.17
C PRO A 234 -13.93 -1.74 -17.18
N GLY A 235 -14.07 -2.82 -17.94
CA GLY A 235 -13.08 -3.26 -18.91
C GLY A 235 -12.00 -4.22 -18.38
N ASN A 236 -10.98 -4.42 -19.21
CA ASN A 236 -9.88 -5.34 -18.94
C ASN A 236 -8.71 -4.60 -18.29
N VAL A 237 -8.29 -5.09 -17.12
CA VAL A 237 -7.03 -4.70 -16.46
C VAL A 237 -5.98 -5.73 -16.87
N ASN A 238 -4.90 -5.30 -17.50
CA ASN A 238 -3.83 -6.17 -17.99
C ASN A 238 -3.00 -6.74 -16.83
N ALA A 239 -2.51 -5.85 -15.98
CA ALA A 239 -1.68 -6.17 -14.82
C ALA A 239 -1.90 -5.14 -13.70
N ILE A 240 -1.54 -5.55 -12.49
CA ILE A 240 -1.33 -4.61 -11.39
C ILE A 240 0.16 -4.33 -11.33
N ALA A 241 0.52 -3.06 -11.46
CA ALA A 241 1.91 -2.65 -11.47
C ALA A 241 2.44 -2.38 -10.07
N GLU A 242 1.62 -1.77 -9.22
CA GLU A 242 2.00 -1.45 -7.85
C GLU A 242 0.78 -1.48 -6.93
N ILE A 243 1.01 -1.93 -5.68
CA ILE A 243 0.03 -1.92 -4.60
C ILE A 243 0.75 -1.61 -3.31
N ASN A 244 0.34 -0.55 -2.64
CA ASN A 244 0.65 -0.29 -1.24
C ASN A 244 -0.67 0.02 -0.54
N ALA A 245 -0.75 -0.39 0.72
CA ALA A 245 -1.89 -0.12 1.58
C ALA A 245 -1.41 -0.05 3.01
N CYS A 246 -2.23 0.50 3.89
CA CYS A 246 -1.93 0.62 5.30
C CYS A 246 -3.08 0.12 6.16
N CYS A 247 -2.76 -0.24 7.40
CA CYS A 247 -3.75 -0.46 8.44
C CYS A 247 -4.08 0.85 9.20
N PRO A 248 -5.09 0.86 10.09
CA PRO A 248 -5.50 2.06 10.83
C PRO A 248 -4.44 2.68 11.73
N THR A 249 -3.35 1.96 12.04
CA THR A 249 -2.22 2.47 12.82
C THR A 249 -1.11 3.06 11.93
N GLY A 250 -1.32 3.11 10.61
CA GLY A 250 -0.40 3.69 9.64
C GLY A 250 0.58 2.69 9.06
N GLN A 251 0.74 1.54 9.69
CA GLN A 251 1.73 0.56 9.27
C GLN A 251 1.39 -0.01 7.89
N GLN A 252 2.39 -0.08 7.02
CA GLN A 252 2.25 -0.61 5.68
C GLN A 252 1.89 -2.10 5.73
N ILE A 253 0.92 -2.48 4.89
CA ILE A 253 0.48 -3.86 4.70
C ILE A 253 1.46 -4.54 3.75
N ASN A 254 1.92 -5.73 4.13
CA ASN A 254 2.78 -6.53 3.28
C ASN A 254 1.94 -7.38 2.32
N PHE A 255 1.83 -6.93 1.07
CA PHE A 255 1.42 -7.79 -0.03
C PHE A 255 2.70 -8.43 -0.57
N GLY A 256 3.09 -9.59 -0.02
CA GLY A 256 4.39 -10.22 -0.33
C GLY A 256 4.75 -10.17 -1.82
N GLU A 257 6.02 -9.93 -2.14
CA GLU A 257 6.53 -9.54 -3.47
C GLU A 257 5.63 -10.04 -4.62
N THR A 258 5.09 -9.09 -5.39
CA THR A 258 4.51 -9.31 -6.71
C THR A 258 5.58 -9.91 -7.61
N SER A 259 5.81 -11.22 -7.48
CA SER A 259 6.52 -11.98 -8.49
C SER A 259 5.84 -11.69 -9.82
N ALA A 260 6.61 -11.10 -10.74
CA ALA A 260 6.24 -10.96 -12.15
C ALA A 260 5.49 -12.22 -12.60
N PRO A 261 4.40 -12.09 -13.35
CA PRO A 261 3.34 -13.09 -13.41
C PRO A 261 3.93 -14.45 -13.76
N GLU A 262 4.13 -15.28 -12.74
CA GLU A 262 4.45 -16.67 -12.93
C GLU A 262 3.13 -17.32 -13.32
N ARG A 263 2.78 -17.14 -14.60
CA ARG A 263 1.76 -17.86 -15.35
C ARG A 263 0.55 -18.25 -14.50
N ILE A 264 -0.44 -17.35 -14.42
CA ILE A 264 -1.78 -17.55 -13.84
C ILE A 264 -2.18 -19.03 -13.84
N GLU A 265 -1.97 -19.71 -12.72
CA GLU A 265 -2.64 -20.98 -12.46
C GLU A 265 -3.99 -20.62 -11.84
N ILE A 266 -4.98 -20.42 -12.71
CA ILE A 266 -6.40 -20.56 -12.35
C ILE A 266 -6.50 -21.88 -11.57
N PRO A 267 -7.13 -21.95 -10.38
CA PRO A 267 -7.32 -23.22 -9.70
C PRO A 267 -8.06 -24.19 -10.63
N GLN A 268 -7.36 -25.07 -11.35
CA GLN A 268 -8.00 -26.00 -12.30
C GLN A 268 -8.73 -27.15 -11.59
N LYS A 269 -8.93 -27.03 -10.27
CA LYS A 269 -9.35 -28.12 -9.40
C LYS A 269 -10.45 -27.63 -8.49
N VAL A 270 -11.50 -28.44 -8.41
CA VAL A 270 -12.57 -28.30 -7.42
C VAL A 270 -11.99 -28.49 -6.04
N SER A 271 -12.22 -27.54 -5.14
CA SER A 271 -11.77 -27.60 -3.74
C SER A 271 -12.95 -27.84 -2.82
N LEU A 272 -12.74 -28.75 -1.85
CA LEU A 272 -13.66 -29.01 -0.75
C LEU A 272 -12.94 -28.60 0.55
N GLY A 273 -13.42 -27.49 1.13
CA GLY A 273 -12.83 -26.89 2.32
C GLY A 273 -13.07 -27.70 3.59
N GLN A 274 -12.68 -27.15 4.74
CA GLN A 274 -12.93 -27.78 6.03
C GLN A 274 -14.41 -27.64 6.39
N LEU A 275 -15.00 -28.73 6.89
CA LEU A 275 -16.39 -28.73 7.35
C LEU A 275 -16.48 -27.97 8.68
N TYR A 276 -17.44 -27.07 8.84
CA TYR A 276 -17.58 -26.29 10.08
C TYR A 276 -19.04 -26.06 10.51
N PRO A 277 -19.33 -26.12 11.82
CA PRO A 277 -18.46 -26.68 12.87
C PRO A 277 -18.21 -28.18 12.62
N ASN A 278 -17.12 -28.76 13.13
CA ASN A 278 -16.85 -30.21 13.05
C ASN A 278 -15.85 -30.61 14.16
N PRO A 279 -16.21 -31.41 15.19
CA PRO A 279 -17.46 -32.14 15.32
C PRO A 279 -18.71 -31.25 15.43
N PHE A 280 -19.79 -31.67 14.79
CA PHE A 280 -20.99 -30.85 14.60
C PHE A 280 -22.22 -31.44 15.29
N ASN A 281 -23.17 -30.58 15.64
CA ASN A 281 -24.46 -30.96 16.23
C ASN A 281 -25.55 -29.93 15.86
N PRO A 282 -26.65 -30.28 15.17
CA PRO A 282 -26.82 -31.31 14.14
C PRO A 282 -26.51 -30.79 12.72
N GLU A 283 -26.15 -29.51 12.57
CA GLU A 283 -25.91 -28.86 11.28
C GLU A 283 -24.41 -28.65 11.03
N VAL A 284 -23.96 -28.88 9.80
CA VAL A 284 -22.60 -28.60 9.33
C VAL A 284 -22.61 -27.87 7.98
N SER A 285 -21.69 -26.94 7.82
CA SER A 285 -21.44 -26.21 6.57
C SER A 285 -20.35 -26.89 5.77
N ILE A 286 -20.60 -27.04 4.47
CA ILE A 286 -19.73 -27.70 3.49
C ILE A 286 -19.27 -26.63 2.48
N PRO A 287 -18.10 -26.00 2.70
CA PRO A 287 -17.56 -25.00 1.77
C PRO A 287 -16.96 -25.67 0.53
N ILE A 288 -17.37 -25.24 -0.65
CA ILE A 288 -16.96 -25.76 -1.95
C ILE A 288 -16.55 -24.58 -2.83
N THR A 289 -15.42 -24.72 -3.52
CA THR A 289 -14.97 -23.73 -4.52
C THR A 289 -14.95 -24.38 -5.90
N LEU A 290 -15.64 -23.75 -6.86
CA LEU A 290 -15.76 -24.21 -8.24
C LEU A 290 -14.99 -23.28 -9.19
N PRO A 291 -14.20 -23.84 -10.13
CA PRO A 291 -13.38 -23.04 -11.03
C PRO A 291 -14.14 -22.43 -12.21
N HIS A 292 -15.19 -23.11 -12.68
CA HIS A 292 -16.07 -22.69 -13.77
C HIS A 292 -17.50 -23.14 -13.44
N GLU A 293 -18.49 -22.60 -14.15
CA GLU A 293 -19.86 -23.10 -14.05
C GLU A 293 -19.90 -24.58 -14.47
N MET A 294 -20.42 -25.43 -13.59
CA MET A 294 -20.47 -26.87 -13.83
C MET A 294 -21.56 -27.55 -13.01
N SER A 295 -21.92 -28.77 -13.43
CA SER A 295 -22.82 -29.65 -12.68
C SER A 295 -22.10 -30.27 -11.48
N ILE A 296 -22.72 -30.21 -10.29
CA ILE A 296 -22.19 -30.75 -9.05
C ILE A 296 -23.16 -31.72 -8.39
N GLN A 297 -22.62 -32.75 -7.75
CA GLN A 297 -23.36 -33.70 -6.93
C GLN A 297 -22.72 -33.78 -5.55
N VAL A 298 -23.53 -33.65 -4.49
CA VAL A 298 -23.06 -33.70 -3.10
C VAL A 298 -23.79 -34.79 -2.36
N LEU A 299 -23.03 -35.81 -1.94
CA LEU A 299 -23.53 -37.08 -1.44
C LEU A 299 -22.95 -37.36 -0.05
N ILE A 300 -23.78 -37.86 0.86
CA ILE A 300 -23.36 -38.23 2.21
C ILE A 300 -23.36 -39.75 2.33
N TYR A 301 -22.25 -40.31 2.83
CA TYR A 301 -22.09 -41.75 3.07
C TYR A 301 -21.82 -42.06 4.53
N ASP A 302 -22.23 -43.25 4.99
CA ASP A 302 -21.83 -43.78 6.30
C ASP A 302 -20.46 -44.49 6.25
N VAL A 303 -19.96 -44.93 7.41
CA VAL A 303 -18.70 -45.69 7.52
C VAL A 303 -18.67 -47.03 6.78
N LYS A 304 -19.83 -47.56 6.38
CA LYS A 304 -19.94 -48.78 5.58
C LYS A 304 -20.00 -48.48 4.07
N GLY A 305 -19.91 -47.20 3.68
CA GLY A 305 -20.00 -46.75 2.29
C GLY A 305 -21.42 -46.74 1.73
N ARG A 306 -22.46 -46.80 2.57
CA ARG A 306 -23.85 -46.69 2.12
C ARG A 306 -24.20 -45.22 1.95
N LEU A 307 -24.80 -44.87 0.81
CA LEU A 307 -25.35 -43.53 0.58
C LEU A 307 -26.52 -43.32 1.56
N VAL A 308 -26.43 -42.28 2.40
CA VAL A 308 -27.45 -41.96 3.40
C VAL A 308 -28.27 -40.73 3.03
N GLU A 309 -27.70 -39.79 2.28
CA GLU A 309 -28.39 -38.57 1.83
C GLU A 309 -27.74 -37.99 0.56
N THR A 310 -28.54 -37.30 -0.26
CA THR A 310 -28.08 -36.52 -1.43
C THR A 310 -28.50 -35.08 -1.23
N LEU A 311 -27.53 -34.17 -1.09
CA LEU A 311 -27.77 -32.75 -0.84
C LEU A 311 -27.94 -31.97 -2.15
N LEU A 312 -27.16 -32.31 -3.17
CA LEU A 312 -27.29 -31.80 -4.53
C LEU A 312 -27.19 -32.95 -5.52
N ASN A 313 -28.00 -32.90 -6.59
CA ASN A 313 -28.10 -33.97 -7.57
C ASN A 313 -27.94 -33.47 -9.01
N ASN A 314 -26.68 -33.31 -9.44
CA ASN A 314 -26.32 -32.74 -10.74
C ASN A 314 -26.88 -31.32 -10.95
N ASP A 315 -26.90 -30.54 -9.87
CA ASP A 315 -27.31 -29.15 -9.93
C ASP A 315 -26.22 -28.31 -10.60
N HIS A 316 -26.62 -27.28 -11.35
CA HIS A 316 -25.69 -26.35 -11.98
C HIS A 316 -25.35 -25.23 -11.00
N MET A 317 -24.06 -25.02 -10.75
CA MET A 317 -23.58 -23.95 -9.89
C MET A 317 -22.56 -23.10 -10.64
N THR A 318 -22.64 -21.78 -10.46
CA THR A 318 -21.72 -20.81 -11.03
C THR A 318 -20.31 -20.97 -10.45
N ALA A 319 -19.30 -20.42 -11.12
CA ALA A 319 -17.95 -20.34 -10.57
C ALA A 319 -17.95 -19.55 -9.24
N GLY A 320 -17.01 -19.86 -8.35
CA GLY A 320 -16.88 -19.19 -7.04
C GLY A 320 -17.04 -20.13 -5.83
N SER A 321 -17.10 -19.52 -4.64
CA SER A 321 -17.22 -20.23 -3.37
C SER A 321 -18.69 -20.33 -2.94
N HIS A 322 -19.10 -21.54 -2.58
CA HIS A 322 -20.45 -21.89 -2.18
C HIS A 322 -20.43 -22.63 -0.85
N VAL A 323 -21.49 -22.46 -0.06
CA VAL A 323 -21.64 -23.15 1.23
C VAL A 323 -22.94 -23.93 1.23
N ILE A 324 -22.82 -25.27 1.31
CA ILE A 324 -23.98 -26.16 1.41
C ILE A 324 -24.16 -26.56 2.87
N LYS A 325 -25.39 -26.46 3.37
CA LYS A 325 -25.72 -26.86 4.74
C LYS A 325 -26.26 -28.29 4.75
N TRP A 326 -25.78 -29.09 5.69
CA TRP A 326 -26.28 -30.42 5.96
C TRP A 326 -26.84 -30.49 7.38
N ASN A 327 -28.15 -30.74 7.51
CA ASN A 327 -28.80 -30.99 8.79
C ASN A 327 -28.93 -32.51 9.02
N ALA A 328 -28.19 -33.01 10.00
CA ALA A 328 -28.12 -34.42 10.34
C ALA A 328 -28.92 -34.78 11.61
N GLU A 329 -29.97 -34.02 11.96
CA GLU A 329 -30.74 -34.22 13.19
C GLU A 329 -31.33 -35.64 13.33
N THR A 330 -31.70 -36.28 12.22
CA THR A 330 -32.27 -37.65 12.22
C THR A 330 -31.22 -38.76 12.18
N PHE A 331 -29.92 -38.44 12.06
CA PHE A 331 -28.84 -39.40 11.87
C PHE A 331 -28.20 -39.82 13.20
N ALA A 332 -27.67 -41.04 13.30
CA ALA A 332 -26.98 -41.47 14.53
C ALA A 332 -25.61 -40.77 14.65
N SER A 333 -25.17 -40.45 15.88
CA SER A 333 -23.83 -39.91 16.13
C SER A 333 -22.76 -40.86 15.58
N GLY A 334 -21.74 -40.33 14.93
CA GLY A 334 -20.74 -41.14 14.25
C GLY A 334 -19.98 -40.40 13.15
N ILE A 335 -19.26 -41.17 12.35
CA ILE A 335 -18.45 -40.65 11.23
C ILE A 335 -19.25 -40.78 9.93
N TYR A 336 -19.27 -39.70 9.17
CA TYR A 336 -19.86 -39.64 7.83
C TYR A 336 -18.83 -39.13 6.83
N PHE A 337 -19.06 -39.42 5.55
CA PHE A 337 -18.21 -38.97 4.46
C PHE A 337 -19.03 -38.10 3.52
N VAL A 338 -18.63 -36.83 3.40
CA VAL A 338 -19.16 -35.90 2.41
C VAL A 338 -18.37 -36.10 1.13
N ARG A 339 -19.02 -36.54 0.06
CA ARG A 339 -18.43 -36.69 -1.27
C ARG A 339 -19.01 -35.64 -2.20
N VAL A 340 -18.14 -34.83 -2.78
CA VAL A 340 -18.47 -33.86 -3.82
C VAL A 340 -17.97 -34.38 -5.15
N GLN A 341 -18.84 -34.49 -6.14
CA GLN A 341 -18.53 -34.99 -7.46
C GLN A 341 -18.87 -33.95 -8.53
N THR A 342 -17.94 -33.76 -9.46
CA THR A 342 -18.03 -32.81 -10.57
C THR A 342 -17.44 -33.46 -11.84
N PRO A 343 -17.63 -32.87 -13.03
CA PRO A 343 -16.93 -33.26 -14.25
C PRO A 343 -15.39 -33.32 -14.12
N LEU A 344 -14.80 -32.52 -13.23
CA LEU A 344 -13.34 -32.47 -13.02
C LEU A 344 -12.81 -33.51 -12.01
N GLY A 345 -13.70 -34.20 -11.29
CA GLY A 345 -13.30 -35.24 -10.33
C GLY A 345 -14.19 -35.30 -9.09
N ALA A 346 -13.76 -36.09 -8.11
CA ALA A 346 -14.46 -36.27 -6.84
C ALA A 346 -13.54 -36.00 -5.64
N ASN A 347 -14.06 -35.25 -4.67
CA ASN A 347 -13.41 -34.93 -3.40
C ASN A 347 -14.22 -35.53 -2.24
N ILE A 348 -13.53 -35.96 -1.17
CA ILE A 348 -14.17 -36.57 0.00
C ILE A 348 -13.63 -35.93 1.29
N ARG A 349 -14.52 -35.57 2.23
CA ARG A 349 -14.18 -35.15 3.59
C ARG A 349 -14.90 -35.98 4.65
N LYS A 350 -14.24 -36.16 5.79
CA LYS A 350 -14.82 -36.81 6.98
C LYS A 350 -15.57 -35.78 7.82
N ALA A 351 -16.79 -36.11 8.21
CA ALA A 351 -17.62 -35.35 9.12
C ALA A 351 -17.85 -36.16 10.40
N TYR A 352 -17.79 -35.51 11.56
CA TYR A 352 -18.00 -36.12 12.87
C TYR A 352 -19.27 -35.54 13.49
N LEU A 353 -20.33 -36.34 13.51
CA LEU A 353 -21.60 -35.97 14.16
C LEU A 353 -21.55 -36.40 15.63
N VAL A 354 -21.74 -35.44 16.54
CA VAL A 354 -21.84 -35.69 17.99
C VAL A 354 -23.19 -35.15 18.46
N LYS A 355 -23.95 -35.97 19.20
CA LYS A 355 -25.24 -35.58 19.78
C LYS A 355 -25.15 -35.57 21.30
#